data_AF-A0A923JCQ0-F1
#
_entry.id   AF-A0A923JCQ0-F1
#
_cell.length_a   1.000
_cell.length_b   1.000
_cell.length_c   1.000
_cell.angle_alpha   90.00
_cell.angle_beta   90.00
_cell.angle_gamma   90.00
#
_symmetry.space_group_name_H-M   'P 1'
#
loop_
_entity.id
_entity.type
_entity.pdbx_description
1 polymer ?
#
loop_
_entity_poly.entity_id
_entity_poly.type
_entity_poly.pdbx_seq_one_letter_code
_entity_poly.pdbx_strand_id
1 'polypeptide(L)'
;MDDVRRVVARALHDTRDGGTAVLGADSGARGVVQWICFGSDGYLIDVPDPARCRGGLLRRMWRRSEPDPDGLSDEQVRGLQRLGFGPGDHGYERHTRADELGHDQLVHLIVSALDVVGLDGEPVSAEVF
;
A
#
# COMPACT_ATOMS: atom_id res chain seq x y z
N MET A 1 -12.34 9.94 7.33
CA MET A 1 -12.81 9.16 6.16
C MET A 1 -12.94 9.98 4.87
N ASP A 2 -13.72 11.08 4.83
CA ASP A 2 -13.91 11.84 3.57
C ASP A 2 -12.61 12.46 3.00
N ASP A 3 -11.69 12.90 3.86
CA ASP A 3 -10.42 13.46 3.41
C ASP A 3 -9.47 12.40 2.81
N VAL A 4 -9.42 11.19 3.38
CA VAL A 4 -8.65 10.06 2.84
C VAL A 4 -9.19 9.65 1.47
N ARG A 5 -10.51 9.55 1.32
CA ARG A 5 -11.14 9.28 0.02
C ARG A 5 -10.75 10.32 -1.03
N ARG A 6 -10.71 11.61 -0.65
CA ARG A 6 -10.32 12.70 -1.55
C ARG A 6 -8.86 12.61 -1.96
N VAL A 7 -7.96 12.30 -1.02
CA VAL A 7 -6.52 12.09 -1.31
C VAL A 7 -6.33 10.91 -2.27
N VAL A 8 -6.97 9.78 -2.00
CA VAL A 8 -6.91 8.58 -2.86
C VAL A 8 -7.47 8.86 -4.26
N ALA A 9 -8.63 9.50 -4.36
CA ALA A 9 -9.24 9.84 -5.64
C ALA A 9 -8.32 10.75 -6.48
N ARG A 10 -7.69 11.73 -5.83
CA ARG A 10 -6.71 12.60 -6.48
C ARG A 10 -5.46 11.83 -6.93
N ALA A 11 -4.89 10.99 -6.06
CA ALA A 11 -3.74 10.17 -6.40
C ALA A 11 -3.99 9.26 -7.61
N LEU A 12 -5.16 8.61 -7.66
CA LEU A 12 -5.59 7.80 -8.81
C LEU A 12 -5.77 8.65 -10.07
N HIS A 13 -6.33 9.85 -9.94
CA HIS A 13 -6.48 10.76 -11.07
C HIS A 13 -5.13 11.18 -11.63
N ASP A 14 -4.18 11.53 -10.77
CA ASP A 14 -2.87 12.06 -11.13
C ASP A 14 -1.94 10.96 -11.70
N THR A 15 -2.22 9.67 -11.43
CA THR A 15 -1.40 8.53 -11.88
C THR A 15 -1.95 7.78 -13.11
N ARG A 16 -3.17 8.08 -13.55
CA ARG A 16 -3.89 7.33 -14.61
C ARG A 16 -3.18 7.26 -15.97
N ASP A 17 -2.19 8.13 -16.21
CA ASP A 17 -1.46 8.26 -17.46
C ASP A 17 -0.02 7.72 -17.38
N GLY A 18 0.28 6.88 -16.36
CA GLY A 18 1.56 6.17 -16.22
C GLY A 18 2.44 6.64 -15.07
N GLY A 19 1.84 7.05 -13.95
CA GLY A 19 2.55 7.49 -12.75
C GLY A 19 2.52 6.48 -11.60
N THR A 20 3.26 6.78 -10.54
CA THR A 20 3.23 6.05 -9.26
C THR A 20 2.76 6.97 -8.15
N ALA A 21 1.75 6.56 -7.39
CA ALA A 21 1.35 7.24 -6.17
C ALA A 21 1.76 6.44 -4.94
N VAL A 22 2.28 7.14 -3.94
CA VAL A 22 2.71 6.61 -2.65
C VAL A 22 1.83 7.24 -1.59
N LEU A 23 0.98 6.43 -0.96
CA LEU A 23 0.08 6.84 0.12
C LEU A 23 0.68 6.43 1.46
N GLY A 24 0.94 7.39 2.36
CA GLY A 24 1.50 7.11 3.68
C GLY A 24 0.87 7.96 4.77
N ALA A 25 0.95 7.50 6.03
CA ALA A 25 0.62 8.31 7.20
C ALA A 25 1.84 9.16 7.61
N ASP A 26 1.64 10.47 7.80
CA ASP A 26 2.69 11.43 8.15
C ASP A 26 3.43 11.09 9.48
N SER A 27 2.83 10.28 10.35
CA SER A 27 3.42 9.85 11.62
C SER A 27 4.62 8.91 11.47
N GLY A 28 4.86 8.34 10.28
CA GLY A 28 5.97 7.42 10.01
C GLY A 28 5.94 6.13 10.85
N ALA A 29 4.91 5.93 11.67
CA ALA A 29 4.97 5.04 12.83
C ALA A 29 4.90 3.55 12.49
N ARG A 30 4.66 3.17 11.22
CA ARG A 30 4.55 1.76 10.81
C ARG A 30 5.18 1.42 9.46
N GLY A 31 5.71 2.39 8.71
CA GLY A 31 6.38 2.13 7.43
C GLY A 31 5.52 1.47 6.34
N VAL A 32 4.20 1.40 6.53
CA VAL A 32 3.26 0.87 5.52
C VAL A 32 2.89 2.01 4.58
N VAL A 33 3.26 1.86 3.32
CA VAL A 33 2.99 2.80 2.24
C VAL A 33 2.15 2.06 1.21
N GLN A 34 1.00 2.57 0.78
CA GLN A 34 0.30 1.94 -0.33
C GLN A 34 0.81 2.51 -1.65
N TRP A 35 1.38 1.66 -2.49
CA TRP A 35 1.86 2.04 -3.82
C TRP A 35 0.77 1.78 -4.84
N ILE A 36 0.54 2.74 -5.71
CA ILE A 36 -0.37 2.62 -6.86
C ILE A 36 0.47 2.89 -8.10
N CYS A 37 0.77 1.86 -8.87
CA CYS A 37 1.47 1.99 -10.14
C CYS A 37 0.48 1.74 -11.27
N PHE A 38 0.40 2.66 -12.24
CA PHE A 38 -0.33 2.42 -13.48
C PHE A 38 0.64 1.95 -14.56
N GLY A 39 0.50 0.68 -14.97
CA GLY A 39 1.29 0.06 -16.03
C GLY A 39 0.46 -0.27 -17.27
N SER A 40 1.08 -0.91 -18.26
CA SER A 40 0.41 -1.35 -19.50
C SER A 40 -0.77 -2.29 -19.27
N ASP A 41 -0.79 -3.00 -18.14
CA ASP A 41 -1.79 -4.02 -17.81
C ASP A 41 -2.84 -3.55 -16.79
N GLY A 42 -2.79 -2.27 -16.37
CA GLY A 42 -3.70 -1.68 -15.37
C GLY A 42 -2.99 -1.24 -14.09
N TYR A 43 -3.69 -1.33 -12.96
CA TYR A 43 -3.20 -0.92 -11.65
C TYR A 43 -2.52 -2.07 -10.91
N LEU A 44 -1.33 -1.80 -10.40
CA LEU A 44 -0.71 -2.57 -9.33
C LEU A 44 -0.85 -1.79 -8.03
N ILE A 45 -1.47 -2.41 -7.03
CA ILE A 45 -1.65 -1.85 -5.70
C ILE A 45 -0.84 -2.71 -4.72
N ASP A 46 0.16 -2.14 -4.06
CA ASP A 46 1.01 -2.84 -3.10
C ASP A 46 0.85 -2.30 -1.68
N VAL A 47 0.86 -3.20 -0.70
CA VAL A 47 0.86 -2.96 0.74
C VAL A 47 2.10 -3.65 1.32
N PRO A 48 3.23 -2.93 1.47
CA PRO A 48 4.47 -3.45 1.98
C PRO A 48 4.33 -3.96 3.41
N ASP A 49 4.92 -5.13 3.66
CA ASP A 49 5.04 -5.71 5.00
C ASP A 49 6.45 -5.36 5.53
N PRO A 50 6.58 -4.54 6.60
CA PRO A 50 7.87 -4.14 7.15
C PRO A 50 8.81 -5.31 7.46
N ALA A 51 8.25 -6.48 7.81
CA ALA A 51 9.04 -7.70 8.05
C ALA A 51 9.63 -8.30 6.76
N ARG A 52 9.03 -8.02 5.60
CA ARG A 52 9.45 -8.53 4.28
C ARG A 52 10.31 -7.56 3.48
N CYS A 53 10.22 -6.25 3.72
CA CYS A 53 10.95 -5.24 2.94
C CYS A 53 12.50 -5.26 3.10
N ARG A 54 13.08 -5.92 4.11
CA ARG A 54 14.56 -6.02 4.25
C ARG A 54 15.14 -7.19 3.45
N GLY A 55 15.11 -7.07 2.12
CA GLY A 55 15.93 -7.87 1.21
C GLY A 55 17.37 -7.34 1.15
N GLY A 56 18.31 -7.98 1.87
CA GLY A 56 19.74 -7.69 1.70
C GLY A 56 20.65 -8.52 2.58
N LEU A 57 21.31 -9.53 1.99
CA LEU A 57 22.36 -10.36 2.62
C LEU A 57 23.44 -9.51 3.33
N LEU A 58 23.71 -8.30 2.83
CA LEU A 58 24.69 -7.36 3.36
C LEU A 58 24.29 -6.73 4.72
N ARG A 59 22.99 -6.62 5.05
CA ARG A 59 22.55 -6.03 6.32
C ARG A 59 22.57 -7.02 7.50
N ARG A 60 22.39 -8.33 7.22
CA ARG A 60 22.50 -9.41 8.22
C ARG A 60 23.89 -9.49 8.87
N MET A 61 24.93 -9.06 8.17
CA MET A 61 26.29 -9.05 8.71
C MET A 61 26.56 -7.85 9.65
N TRP A 62 25.80 -6.75 9.56
CA TRP A 62 26.17 -5.47 10.18
C TRP A 62 25.19 -4.94 11.25
N ARG A 63 24.01 -5.55 11.46
CA ARG A 63 23.07 -5.15 12.52
C ARG A 63 22.72 -6.32 13.43
N ARG A 64 23.47 -6.46 14.53
CA ARG A 64 23.29 -7.50 15.55
C ARG A 64 22.41 -7.08 16.74
N SER A 65 21.68 -5.95 16.66
CA SER A 65 21.06 -5.37 17.88
C SER A 65 19.78 -4.55 17.68
N GLU A 66 19.17 -4.52 16.51
CA GLU A 66 17.81 -3.97 16.40
C GLU A 66 16.79 -5.11 16.44
N PRO A 67 15.72 -5.03 17.24
CA PRO A 67 14.62 -5.96 17.12
C PRO A 67 14.05 -5.89 15.70
N ASP A 68 13.68 -7.04 15.14
CA ASP A 68 12.98 -7.08 13.86
C ASP A 68 11.70 -6.23 13.97
N PRO A 69 11.40 -5.39 12.97
CA PRO A 69 10.17 -4.60 12.99
C PRO A 69 8.96 -5.54 12.98
N ASP A 70 7.95 -5.20 13.78
CA ASP A 70 6.69 -5.93 13.75
C ASP A 70 6.07 -5.79 12.35
N GLY A 71 5.83 -6.94 11.70
CA GLY A 71 5.16 -7.00 10.42
C GLY A 71 3.64 -6.83 10.54
N LEU A 72 2.92 -7.08 9.45
CA LEU A 72 1.46 -7.11 9.49
C LEU A 72 0.95 -8.23 10.39
N SER A 73 -0.06 -7.93 11.22
CA SER A 73 -0.73 -8.93 12.06
C SER A 73 -1.57 -9.90 11.24
N ASP A 74 -1.85 -11.08 11.79
CA ASP A 74 -2.73 -12.08 11.15
C ASP A 74 -4.12 -11.56 10.81
N GLU A 75 -4.61 -10.57 11.56
CA GLU A 75 -5.89 -9.91 11.28
C GLU A 75 -5.77 -8.99 10.06
N GLN A 76 -4.71 -8.19 9.98
CA GLN A 76 -4.43 -7.31 8.84
C GLN A 76 -4.23 -8.13 7.56
N VAL A 77 -3.45 -9.21 7.63
CA VAL A 77 -3.23 -10.14 6.51
C VAL A 77 -4.55 -10.73 6.02
N ARG A 78 -5.41 -11.21 6.93
CA ARG A 78 -6.72 -11.77 6.55
C ARG A 78 -7.65 -10.70 5.97
N GLY A 79 -7.59 -9.46 6.47
CA GLY A 79 -8.32 -8.33 5.91
C GLY A 79 -7.91 -8.05 4.46
N LEU A 80 -6.61 -7.98 4.18
CA LEU A 80 -6.07 -7.78 2.84
C LEU A 80 -6.44 -8.93 1.88
N GLN A 81 -6.36 -10.17 2.35
CA GLN A 81 -6.77 -11.34 1.57
C GLN A 81 -8.26 -11.32 1.19
N ARG A 82 -9.14 -10.85 2.08
CA ARG A 82 -10.58 -10.67 1.76
C ARG A 82 -10.80 -9.59 0.70
N LEU A 83 -9.93 -8.60 0.65
CA LEU A 83 -9.88 -7.58 -0.38
C LEU A 83 -9.14 -8.05 -1.64
N GLY A 84 -8.81 -9.35 -1.76
CA GLY A 84 -8.19 -9.92 -2.96
C GLY A 84 -6.70 -9.63 -3.13
N PHE A 85 -6.02 -9.14 -2.09
CA PHE A 85 -4.56 -9.02 -2.11
C PHE A 85 -3.91 -10.38 -1.87
N GLY A 86 -2.89 -10.69 -2.67
CA GLY A 86 -2.06 -11.89 -2.54
C GLY A 86 -0.66 -11.54 -2.05
N PRO A 87 0.16 -12.54 -1.64
CA PRO A 87 1.56 -12.31 -1.33
C PRO A 87 2.33 -11.81 -2.56
N GLY A 88 3.03 -10.69 -2.41
CA GLY A 88 3.96 -10.13 -3.41
C GLY A 88 5.41 -10.10 -2.91
N ASP A 89 6.29 -9.47 -3.68
CA ASP A 89 7.74 -9.43 -3.40
C ASP A 89 8.10 -8.71 -2.10
N HIS A 90 7.33 -7.67 -1.74
CA HIS A 90 7.60 -6.81 -0.59
C HIS A 90 6.50 -6.80 0.47
N GLY A 91 5.41 -7.53 0.25
CA GLY A 91 4.24 -7.48 1.10
C GLY A 91 3.07 -8.20 0.48
N TYR A 92 1.99 -7.44 0.25
CA TYR A 92 0.75 -7.92 -0.32
C TYR A 92 0.32 -7.02 -1.47
N GLU A 93 0.14 -7.64 -2.63
CA GLU A 93 -0.17 -6.93 -3.86
C GLU A 93 -1.52 -7.36 -4.43
N ARG A 94 -2.14 -6.44 -5.14
CA ARG A 94 -3.31 -6.71 -5.97
C ARG A 94 -3.12 -6.07 -7.33
N HIS A 95 -3.18 -6.92 -8.36
CA HIS A 95 -3.27 -6.48 -9.74
C HIS A 95 -4.73 -6.28 -10.11
N THR A 96 -5.03 -5.23 -10.86
CA THR A 96 -6.37 -4.93 -11.34
C THR A 96 -6.25 -4.41 -12.75
N ARG A 97 -6.97 -5.04 -13.69
CA ARG A 97 -6.95 -4.57 -15.09
C ARG A 97 -7.62 -3.21 -15.21
N ALA A 98 -7.23 -2.44 -16.22
CA ALA A 98 -7.78 -1.10 -16.45
C ALA A 98 -9.32 -1.08 -16.66
N ASP A 99 -9.91 -2.19 -17.09
CA ASP A 99 -11.34 -2.38 -17.34
C ASP A 99 -12.08 -3.14 -16.23
N GLU A 100 -11.37 -3.65 -15.22
CA GLU A 100 -11.95 -4.50 -14.17
C GLU A 100 -12.73 -3.69 -13.13
N LEU A 101 -12.16 -2.56 -12.70
CA LEU A 101 -12.75 -1.70 -11.67
C LEU A 101 -12.90 -0.26 -12.17
N GLY A 102 -14.08 0.32 -11.95
CA GLY A 102 -14.31 1.74 -12.14
C GLY A 102 -13.57 2.59 -11.09
N HIS A 103 -13.40 3.88 -11.36
CA HIS A 103 -12.68 4.80 -10.46
C HIS A 103 -13.18 4.75 -9.01
N ASP A 104 -14.49 4.80 -8.78
CA ASP A 104 -15.07 4.77 -7.43
C ASP A 104 -14.82 3.43 -6.71
N GLN A 105 -14.74 2.32 -7.45
CA GLN A 105 -14.42 1.00 -6.90
C GLN A 105 -12.95 0.90 -6.51
N LEU A 106 -12.05 1.48 -7.33
CA LEU A 106 -10.62 1.60 -7.00
C LEU A 106 -10.41 2.45 -5.74
N VAL A 107 -11.06 3.61 -5.67
CA VAL A 107 -11.03 4.46 -4.46
C VAL A 107 -11.50 3.67 -3.24
N HIS A 108 -12.61 2.95 -3.36
CA HIS A 108 -13.13 2.15 -2.24
C HIS A 108 -12.19 1.01 -1.83
N LEU A 109 -11.59 0.30 -2.79
CA LEU A 109 -10.63 -0.77 -2.54
C LEU A 109 -9.39 -0.25 -1.79
N ILE A 110 -8.82 0.86 -2.25
CA ILE A 110 -7.63 1.47 -1.65
C ILE A 110 -7.93 1.94 -0.23
N VAL A 111 -9.03 2.67 -0.03
CA VAL A 111 -9.45 3.13 1.31
C VAL A 111 -9.69 1.95 2.25
N SER A 112 -10.33 0.88 1.77
CA SER A 112 -10.57 -0.32 2.58
C SER A 112 -9.26 -1.01 2.98
N ALA A 113 -8.26 -1.03 2.08
CA ALA A 113 -6.94 -1.57 2.39
C ALA A 113 -6.21 -0.72 3.44
N LEU A 114 -6.28 0.62 3.34
CA LEU A 114 -5.73 1.54 4.35
C LEU A 114 -6.38 1.33 5.73
N ASP A 115 -7.71 1.16 5.77
CA ASP A 115 -8.44 0.89 7.01
C ASP A 115 -7.98 -0.44 7.64
N VAL A 116 -7.82 -1.49 6.82
CA VAL A 116 -7.34 -2.80 7.28
C VAL A 116 -5.96 -2.71 7.93
N VAL A 117 -5.03 -1.95 7.32
CA VAL A 117 -3.68 -1.80 7.90
C VAL A 117 -3.62 -0.77 9.03
N GLY A 118 -4.74 -0.16 9.38
CA GLY A 118 -4.84 0.80 10.47
C GLY A 118 -4.15 2.13 10.16
N LEU A 119 -4.20 2.56 8.90
CA LEU A 119 -3.81 3.91 8.47
C LEU A 119 -5.00 4.89 8.49
N ASP A 120 -6.16 4.46 8.98
CA ASP A 120 -7.30 5.32 9.33
C ASP A 120 -6.92 6.25 10.51
N GLY A 121 -6.96 7.56 10.28
CA GLY A 121 -6.93 8.58 11.33
C GLY A 121 -5.71 9.49 11.37
N GLU A 122 -4.66 9.17 10.61
CA GLU A 122 -3.50 10.03 10.41
C GLU A 122 -3.64 10.84 9.10
N PRO A 123 -3.01 12.01 8.97
CA PRO A 123 -2.98 12.71 7.69
C PRO A 123 -2.32 11.79 6.65
N VAL A 124 -3.08 11.41 5.63
CA VAL A 124 -2.58 10.65 4.49
C VAL A 124 -2.09 11.65 3.45
N SER A 125 -0.80 11.59 3.13
CA SER A 125 -0.21 12.33 2.02
C SER A 125 -0.03 11.41 0.82
N ALA A 126 -0.08 11.99 -0.37
CA ALA A 126 0.17 11.30 -1.63
C ALA A 126 1.33 11.99 -2.35
N GLU A 127 2.41 11.25 -2.58
CA GLU A 127 3.48 11.67 -3.50
C GLU A 127 3.27 10.98 -4.84
N VAL A 128 3.29 11.74 -5.94
CA VAL A 128 3.10 11.25 -7.30
C VAL A 128 4.38 11.45 -8.09
N PHE A 129 4.85 10.39 -8.75
CA PHE A 129 6.07 10.34 -9.58
C PHE A 129 5.74 9.98 -11.02
#